data_AF-A0A2W5VAZ9-F1
#
_entry.id   AF-A0A2W5VAZ9-F1
#
_cell.length_a   1.000
_cell.length_b   1.000
_cell.length_c   1.000
_cell.angle_alpha   90.00
_cell.angle_beta   90.00
_cell.angle_gamma   90.00
#
_symmetry.space_group_name_H-M   'P 1'
#
loop_
_entity.id
_entity.type
_entity.pdbx_description
1 polymer ?
#
loop_
_entity_poly.entity_id
_entity_poly.type
_entity_poly.pdbx_seq_one_letter_code
_entity_poly.pdbx_strand_id
1 'polypeptide(L)'
;MQLRVAQMVNDTEAEGPGRRFALWVQGCSLRCPGCCNPEMFSADKGGALHDVDALVERILSVPALEGISVLGGEPFEQHEALAELCARVRAAGLSVMIYSGYSLAELKARQVDLSHVDLLVDGRFEQNKPETRRRWIGSTNQTLHFLSSRYSQDDARFSTPNTVELRFVNGQLTINGWPQAANAFRRR
;
A
#
# COMPACT_ATOMS: atom_id res chain seq x y z
N MET A 1 0.77 6.10 -18.85
CA MET A 1 0.30 7.17 -17.93
C MET A 1 1.33 7.37 -16.80
N GLN A 2 1.14 8.31 -15.86
CA GLN A 2 2.13 8.59 -14.80
C GLN A 2 1.54 8.49 -13.38
N LEU A 3 2.34 7.95 -12.45
CA LEU A 3 2.08 7.95 -11.01
C LEU A 3 3.11 8.83 -10.30
N ARG A 4 2.66 9.69 -9.39
CA ARG A 4 3.55 10.36 -8.45
C ARG A 4 3.77 9.47 -7.24
N VAL A 5 5.00 9.00 -7.05
CA VAL A 5 5.37 8.06 -6.00
C VAL A 5 6.33 8.73 -5.02
N ALA A 6 5.98 8.69 -3.73
CA ALA A 6 6.75 9.26 -2.63
C ALA A 6 7.91 8.34 -2.21
N GLN A 7 7.66 7.04 -2.16
CA GLN A 7 8.64 6.04 -1.72
C GLN A 7 8.40 4.70 -2.42
N MET A 8 9.49 3.96 -2.64
CA MET A 8 9.43 2.58 -3.15
C MET A 8 10.32 1.68 -2.30
N VAL A 9 9.84 0.47 -2.05
CA VAL A 9 10.62 -0.61 -1.47
C VAL A 9 10.49 -1.81 -2.39
N ASN A 10 11.61 -2.22 -2.99
CA ASN A 10 11.58 -3.20 -4.08
C ASN A 10 11.18 -4.62 -3.63
N ASP A 11 11.42 -4.98 -2.37
CA ASP A 11 11.22 -6.34 -1.86
C ASP A 11 11.04 -6.34 -0.34
N THR A 12 9.81 -6.35 0.16
CA THR A 12 9.43 -6.36 1.59
C THR A 12 8.34 -7.40 1.88
N GLU A 13 8.33 -7.95 3.10
CA GLU A 13 7.24 -8.82 3.60
C GLU A 13 6.34 -8.10 4.63
N ALA A 14 6.62 -6.83 4.92
CA ALA A 14 5.89 -6.07 5.93
C ALA A 14 4.60 -5.42 5.40
N GLU A 15 4.46 -5.29 4.08
CA GLU A 15 3.38 -4.51 3.44
C GLU A 15 2.32 -5.38 2.74
N GLY A 16 2.26 -6.67 3.03
CA GLY A 16 1.23 -7.58 2.52
C GLY A 16 1.70 -9.04 2.46
N PRO A 17 0.89 -9.95 1.88
CA PRO A 17 1.22 -11.37 1.80
C PRO A 17 2.48 -11.65 0.96
N GLY A 18 3.41 -12.43 1.50
CA GLY A 18 4.63 -12.81 0.78
C GLY A 18 5.57 -11.63 0.48
N ARG A 19 6.49 -11.82 -0.46
CA ARG A 19 7.46 -10.79 -0.89
C ARG A 19 6.82 -9.80 -1.85
N ARG A 20 6.87 -8.52 -1.52
CA ARG A 20 6.13 -7.48 -2.23
C ARG A 20 7.02 -6.34 -2.67
N PHE A 21 6.73 -5.80 -3.85
CA PHE A 21 7.17 -4.48 -4.24
C PHE A 21 6.17 -3.46 -3.67
N ALA A 22 6.59 -2.65 -2.71
CA ALA A 22 5.73 -1.67 -2.07
C ALA A 22 5.95 -0.26 -2.65
N LEU A 23 4.85 0.39 -3.04
CA LEU A 23 4.80 1.73 -3.61
C LEU A 23 3.97 2.62 -2.68
N TRP A 24 4.53 3.71 -2.18
CA TRP A 24 3.77 4.76 -1.50
C TRP A 24 3.51 5.89 -2.48
N VAL A 25 2.26 6.10 -2.88
CA VAL A 25 1.93 7.22 -3.75
C VAL A 25 1.97 8.55 -2.99
N GLN A 26 2.15 9.65 -3.72
CA GLN A 26 2.12 11.01 -3.17
C GLN A 26 0.72 11.62 -3.39
N GLY A 27 0.26 12.43 -2.43
CA GLY A 27 -1.02 13.13 -2.47
C GLY A 27 -2.10 12.39 -1.67
N CYS A 28 -2.73 13.09 -0.71
CA CYS A 28 -3.85 12.56 0.06
C CYS A 28 -4.73 13.70 0.55
N SER A 29 -5.94 13.82 0.02
CA SER A 29 -6.91 14.80 0.48
C SER A 29 -7.51 14.46 1.86
N LEU A 30 -7.47 13.19 2.28
CA LEU A 30 -8.12 12.70 3.50
C LEU A 30 -7.48 13.21 4.79
N ARG A 31 -6.16 13.44 4.78
CA ARG A 31 -5.39 14.07 5.89
C ARG A 31 -5.75 13.53 7.29
N CYS A 32 -5.84 12.21 7.41
CA CYS A 32 -6.28 11.54 8.64
C CYS A 32 -5.49 12.05 9.87
N PRO A 33 -6.16 12.42 10.98
CA PRO A 33 -5.46 12.82 12.20
C PRO A 33 -4.51 11.72 12.69
N GLY A 34 -3.25 12.09 12.91
CA GLY A 34 -2.21 11.14 13.32
C GLY A 34 -1.68 10.24 12.20
N CYS A 35 -1.94 10.57 10.93
CA CYS A 35 -1.38 9.83 9.79
C CYS A 35 0.13 9.63 9.96
N CYS A 36 0.61 8.45 9.57
CA CYS A 36 1.99 8.06 9.77
C CYS A 36 2.94 8.56 8.66
N ASN A 37 2.36 9.10 7.57
CA ASN A 37 3.09 9.69 6.45
C ASN A 37 2.49 11.07 6.08
N PRO A 38 2.45 12.05 7.01
CA PRO A 38 1.86 13.37 6.75
C PRO A 38 2.58 14.16 5.63
N GLU A 39 3.85 13.85 5.36
CA GLU A 39 4.62 14.35 4.23
C GLU A 39 4.01 13.98 2.87
N MET A 40 3.19 12.93 2.81
CA MET A 40 2.53 12.47 1.60
C MET A 40 1.20 13.20 1.31
N PHE A 41 0.79 14.19 2.11
CA PHE A 41 -0.51 14.87 1.94
C PHE A 41 -0.59 15.80 0.72
N SER A 42 0.50 16.48 0.37
CA SER A 42 0.51 17.40 -0.78
C SER A 42 0.53 16.60 -2.07
N ALA A 43 -0.38 16.91 -3.00
CA ALA A 43 -0.43 16.24 -4.30
C ALA A 43 0.69 16.69 -5.25
N ASP A 44 1.23 17.88 -5.02
CA ASP A 44 2.15 18.60 -5.92
C ASP A 44 3.58 18.73 -5.35
N LYS A 45 3.78 18.57 -4.04
CA LYS A 45 5.09 18.65 -3.37
C LYS A 45 5.51 17.28 -2.86
N GLY A 46 6.76 16.94 -3.13
CA GLY A 46 7.30 15.61 -2.81
C GLY A 46 6.99 14.58 -3.90
N GLY A 47 7.56 13.40 -3.70
CA GLY A 47 7.53 12.31 -4.67
C GLY A 47 8.12 12.65 -6.04
N ALA A 48 8.23 11.63 -6.89
CA ALA A 48 8.65 11.76 -8.27
C ALA A 48 7.57 11.20 -9.19
N LEU A 49 7.43 11.79 -10.39
CA LEU A 49 6.59 11.23 -11.44
C LEU A 49 7.31 10.04 -12.06
N HIS A 50 6.60 8.93 -12.18
CA HIS A 50 7.08 7.72 -12.82
C HIS A 50 6.08 7.29 -13.88
N ASP A 51 6.57 6.99 -15.08
CA ASP A 51 5.78 6.34 -16.11
C ASP A 51 5.39 4.94 -15.64
N VAL A 52 4.13 4.55 -15.89
CA VAL A 52 3.63 3.22 -15.55
C VAL A 52 4.47 2.13 -16.24
N ASP A 53 4.97 2.38 -17.45
CA ASP A 53 5.86 1.46 -18.15
C ASP A 53 7.15 1.17 -17.38
N ALA A 54 7.85 2.23 -16.96
CA ALA A 54 9.07 2.10 -16.17
C ALA A 54 8.81 1.44 -14.81
N LEU A 55 7.65 1.70 -14.19
CA LEU A 55 7.25 1.02 -12.96
C LEU A 55 7.08 -0.48 -13.17
N VAL A 56 6.34 -0.88 -14.22
CA VAL A 56 6.12 -2.30 -14.52
C VAL A 56 7.44 -3.01 -14.82
N GLU A 57 8.30 -2.43 -15.66
CA GLU A 57 9.63 -2.99 -15.95
C GLU A 57 10.44 -3.20 -14.67
N ARG A 58 10.46 -2.19 -13.80
CA ARG A 58 11.16 -2.27 -12.52
C ARG A 58 10.57 -3.34 -11.60
N ILE A 59 9.24 -3.43 -11.50
CA ILE A 59 8.56 -4.45 -10.69
C ILE A 59 8.92 -5.85 -11.19
N LEU A 60 8.83 -6.08 -12.50
CA LEU A 60 9.10 -7.39 -13.11
C LEU A 60 10.58 -7.79 -13.09
N SER A 61 11.49 -6.82 -12.94
CA SER A 61 12.92 -7.10 -12.74
C SER A 61 13.25 -7.70 -11.38
N VAL A 62 12.35 -7.59 -10.39
CA VAL A 62 12.58 -8.16 -9.05
C VAL A 62 12.14 -9.62 -9.03
N PRO A 63 13.05 -10.58 -8.79
CA PRO A 63 12.74 -11.99 -8.91
C PRO A 63 11.86 -12.49 -7.75
N ALA A 64 10.91 -13.37 -8.09
CA ALA A 64 10.07 -14.11 -7.16
C ALA A 64 9.27 -13.23 -6.18
N LEU A 65 8.70 -12.13 -6.69
CA LEU A 65 7.66 -11.39 -5.99
C LEU A 65 6.35 -12.19 -5.96
N GLU A 66 5.65 -12.13 -4.82
CA GLU A 66 4.23 -12.51 -4.74
C GLU A 66 3.35 -11.45 -5.43
N GLY A 67 3.76 -10.19 -5.36
CA GLY A 67 3.16 -9.11 -6.12
C GLY A 67 3.50 -7.72 -5.61
N ILE A 68 2.59 -6.77 -5.80
CA ILE A 68 2.78 -5.38 -5.35
C ILE A 68 1.86 -5.03 -4.18
N SER A 69 2.27 -4.04 -3.39
CA SER A 69 1.40 -3.32 -2.48
C SER A 69 1.44 -1.84 -2.82
N VAL A 70 0.27 -1.24 -3.06
CA VAL A 70 0.13 0.20 -3.29
C VAL A 70 -0.50 0.82 -2.06
N LEU A 71 0.25 1.71 -1.41
CA LEU A 71 -0.07 2.37 -0.17
C LEU A 71 0.23 3.86 -0.31
N GLY A 72 0.22 4.57 0.83
CA GLY A 72 0.75 5.93 0.94
C GLY A 72 -0.08 6.95 0.18
N GLY A 73 -0.02 8.21 0.61
CA GLY A 73 -0.98 9.20 0.14
C GLY A 73 -2.41 8.64 0.20
N GLU A 74 -3.14 8.77 -0.91
CA GLU A 74 -4.34 8.01 -1.23
C GLU A 74 -4.21 7.45 -2.66
N PRO A 75 -4.02 6.12 -2.85
CA PRO A 75 -3.84 5.52 -4.16
C PRO A 75 -4.93 5.87 -5.17
N PHE A 76 -6.19 5.91 -4.75
CA PHE A 76 -7.31 6.16 -5.67
C PHE A 76 -7.50 7.63 -6.05
N GLU A 77 -6.69 8.55 -5.52
CA GLU A 77 -6.57 9.92 -6.06
C GLU A 77 -5.72 9.96 -7.34
N GLN A 78 -5.07 8.85 -7.70
CA GLN A 78 -4.36 8.65 -8.97
C GLN A 78 -4.93 7.45 -9.76
N HIS A 79 -6.26 7.27 -9.70
CA HIS A 79 -6.93 6.03 -10.11
C HIS A 79 -6.66 5.59 -11.56
N GLU A 80 -6.52 6.51 -12.52
CA GLU A 80 -6.33 6.13 -13.92
C GLU A 80 -5.00 5.39 -14.13
N ALA A 81 -3.89 6.00 -13.69
CA ALA A 81 -2.57 5.39 -13.84
C ALA A 81 -2.39 4.17 -12.92
N LEU A 82 -3.05 4.19 -11.76
CA LEU A 82 -3.11 3.04 -10.86
C LEU A 82 -3.81 1.84 -11.50
N ALA A 83 -4.94 2.05 -12.19
CA ALA A 83 -5.67 0.99 -12.86
C ALA A 83 -4.81 0.34 -13.97
N GLU A 84 -4.11 1.15 -14.78
CA GLU A 84 -3.17 0.67 -15.79
C GLU A 84 -2.05 -0.19 -15.17
N LEU A 85 -1.44 0.29 -14.09
CA LEU A 85 -0.41 -0.45 -13.35
C LEU A 85 -0.94 -1.79 -12.83
N CYS A 86 -2.12 -1.79 -12.18
CA CYS A 86 -2.72 -2.99 -11.61
C CYS A 86 -3.03 -4.03 -12.69
N ALA A 87 -3.62 -3.60 -13.81
CA ALA A 87 -3.94 -4.47 -14.95
C ALA A 87 -2.69 -5.19 -15.47
N ARG A 88 -1.60 -4.43 -15.66
CA ARG A 88 -0.34 -4.99 -16.19
C ARG A 88 0.39 -5.90 -15.21
N VAL A 89 0.42 -5.55 -13.92
CA VAL A 89 1.00 -6.40 -12.88
C VAL A 89 0.23 -7.71 -12.76
N ARG A 90 -1.11 -7.65 -12.79
CA ARG A 90 -1.98 -8.84 -12.80
C ARG A 90 -1.75 -9.70 -14.04
N ALA A 91 -1.64 -9.10 -15.22
CA ALA A 91 -1.36 -9.81 -16.47
C ALA A 91 -0.02 -10.57 -16.43
N ALA A 92 0.96 -10.07 -15.66
CA ALA A 92 2.24 -10.74 -15.43
C ALA A 92 2.19 -11.84 -14.34
N GLY A 93 1.01 -12.16 -13.79
CA GLY A 93 0.82 -13.22 -12.80
C GLY A 93 1.09 -12.81 -11.35
N LEU A 94 1.42 -11.54 -11.12
CA LEU A 94 1.65 -10.96 -9.81
C LEU A 94 0.35 -10.50 -9.16
N SER A 95 0.26 -10.58 -7.84
CA SER A 95 -0.92 -10.12 -7.10
C SER A 95 -0.88 -8.63 -6.79
N VAL A 96 -2.05 -8.03 -6.57
CA VAL A 96 -2.19 -6.60 -6.27
C VAL A 96 -2.92 -6.39 -4.95
N MET A 97 -2.25 -5.75 -4.00
CA MET A 97 -2.85 -5.28 -2.75
C MET A 97 -2.87 -3.76 -2.72
N ILE A 98 -3.97 -3.15 -2.30
CA ILE A 98 -4.10 -1.69 -2.19
C ILE A 98 -4.61 -1.30 -0.81
N TYR A 99 -4.04 -0.25 -0.25
CA TYR A 99 -4.53 0.43 0.95
C TYR A 99 -5.21 1.73 0.55
N SER A 100 -6.43 1.96 1.03
CA SER A 100 -7.16 3.20 0.79
C SER A 100 -7.81 3.71 2.06
N GLY A 101 -7.82 5.02 2.23
CA GLY A 101 -8.63 5.68 3.25
C GLY A 101 -10.11 5.79 2.86
N TYR A 102 -10.46 5.63 1.58
CA TYR A 102 -11.85 5.46 1.17
C TYR A 102 -12.35 4.07 1.56
N SER A 103 -13.62 3.98 1.94
CA SER A 103 -14.34 2.71 2.07
C SER A 103 -14.64 2.10 0.70
N LEU A 104 -14.86 0.79 0.63
CA LEU A 104 -15.29 0.09 -0.58
C LEU A 104 -16.59 0.69 -1.15
N ALA A 105 -17.50 1.15 -0.29
CA ALA A 105 -18.73 1.84 -0.71
C ALA A 105 -18.41 3.19 -1.38
N GLU A 106 -17.50 3.98 -0.81
CA GLU A 106 -17.01 5.24 -1.39
C GLU A 106 -16.32 5.01 -2.75
N LEU A 107 -15.53 3.95 -2.89
CA LEU A 107 -14.86 3.59 -4.15
C LEU A 107 -15.86 3.16 -5.22
N LYS A 108 -16.84 2.33 -4.87
CA LYS A 108 -17.93 1.93 -5.79
C LYS A 108 -18.77 3.12 -6.24
N ALA A 109 -19.10 4.03 -5.32
CA ALA A 109 -19.85 5.25 -5.66
C ALA A 109 -19.09 6.17 -6.63
N ARG A 110 -17.74 6.16 -6.56
CA ARG A 110 -16.85 6.86 -7.49
C ARG A 110 -16.57 6.10 -8.78
N GLN A 111 -17.16 4.92 -8.96
CA GLN A 111 -16.94 4.04 -10.12
C GLN A 111 -15.47 3.69 -10.33
N VAL A 112 -14.70 3.57 -9.25
CA VAL A 112 -13.33 3.08 -9.30
C VAL A 112 -13.33 1.63 -9.77
N ASP A 113 -12.53 1.33 -10.79
CA ASP A 113 -12.31 -0.03 -11.24
C ASP A 113 -11.38 -0.77 -10.27
N LEU A 114 -11.88 -1.88 -9.72
CA LEU A 114 -11.16 -2.76 -8.79
C LEU A 114 -10.94 -4.16 -9.39
N SER A 115 -11.24 -4.37 -10.67
CA SER A 115 -11.18 -5.67 -11.35
C SER A 115 -9.79 -6.32 -11.30
N HIS A 116 -8.74 -5.51 -11.16
CA HIS A 116 -7.34 -5.94 -11.10
C HIS A 116 -6.74 -5.86 -9.69
N VAL A 117 -7.58 -5.76 -8.65
CA VAL A 117 -7.16 -5.74 -7.25
C VAL A 117 -7.52 -7.08 -6.60
N ASP A 118 -6.57 -7.71 -5.90
CA ASP A 118 -6.81 -8.95 -5.18
C ASP A 118 -7.24 -8.71 -3.73
N LEU A 119 -6.58 -7.74 -3.09
CA LEU A 119 -6.81 -7.37 -1.70
C LEU A 119 -6.94 -5.85 -1.58
N LEU A 120 -7.99 -5.41 -0.89
CA LEU A 120 -8.18 -4.02 -0.52
C LEU A 120 -8.23 -3.91 0.99
N VAL A 121 -7.37 -3.09 1.58
CA VAL A 121 -7.56 -2.58 2.95
C VAL A 121 -8.22 -1.22 2.82
N ASP A 122 -9.45 -1.08 3.29
CA ASP A 122 -10.23 0.14 3.17
C ASP A 122 -10.38 0.88 4.51
N GLY A 123 -10.75 2.16 4.41
CA GLY A 123 -11.08 3.00 5.56
C GLY A 123 -9.94 3.87 6.08
N ARG A 124 -10.32 5.05 6.56
CA ARG A 124 -9.41 6.08 7.10
C ARG A 124 -8.60 5.54 8.29
N PHE A 125 -7.35 5.99 8.41
CA PHE A 125 -6.52 5.66 9.56
C PHE A 125 -7.04 6.36 10.83
N GLU A 126 -7.12 5.62 11.92
CA GLU A 126 -7.48 6.12 13.25
C GLU A 126 -6.37 5.81 14.26
N GLN A 127 -5.58 6.83 14.64
CA GLN A 127 -4.44 6.65 15.56
C GLN A 127 -4.82 6.05 16.93
N ASN A 128 -6.04 6.29 17.39
CA ASN A 128 -6.53 5.87 18.70
C ASN A 128 -7.14 4.46 18.69
N LYS A 129 -7.22 3.81 17.53
CA LYS A 129 -7.77 2.46 17.36
C LYS A 129 -6.75 1.54 16.70
N PRO A 130 -5.56 1.32 17.29
CA PRO A 130 -4.55 0.48 16.67
C PRO A 130 -5.04 -0.95 16.49
N GLU A 131 -4.84 -1.53 15.31
CA GLU A 131 -5.12 -2.95 15.06
C GLU A 131 -3.90 -3.81 15.41
N THR A 132 -4.08 -4.81 16.27
CA THR A 132 -3.00 -5.64 16.82
C THR A 132 -3.17 -7.13 16.55
N ARG A 133 -4.32 -7.55 16.02
CA ARG A 133 -4.68 -8.95 15.76
C ARG A 133 -4.67 -9.28 14.27
N ARG A 134 -5.26 -8.40 13.45
CA ARG A 134 -5.31 -8.58 11.99
C ARG A 134 -4.04 -8.02 11.36
N ARG A 135 -3.33 -8.85 10.61
CA ARG A 135 -2.11 -8.42 9.92
C ARG A 135 -2.43 -7.44 8.81
N TRP A 136 -1.48 -6.55 8.54
CA TRP A 136 -1.49 -5.61 7.41
C TRP A 136 -2.64 -4.60 7.47
N ILE A 137 -3.20 -4.36 8.65
CA ILE A 137 -4.21 -3.34 8.90
C ILE A 137 -3.68 -2.39 9.98
N GLY A 138 -3.88 -1.08 9.81
CA GLY A 138 -3.37 -0.05 10.71
C GLY A 138 -4.31 0.28 11.87
N SER A 139 -5.62 0.22 11.63
CA SER A 139 -6.66 0.61 12.60
C SER A 139 -7.85 -0.34 12.61
N THR A 140 -8.51 -0.51 13.76
CA THR A 140 -9.57 -1.52 13.92
C THR A 140 -10.82 -1.24 13.09
N ASN A 141 -11.04 0.01 12.65
CA ASN A 141 -12.15 0.41 11.78
C ASN A 141 -11.95 0.02 10.31
N GLN A 142 -10.72 -0.34 9.92
CA GLN A 142 -10.40 -0.70 8.55
C GLN A 142 -10.83 -2.14 8.25
N THR A 143 -11.21 -2.40 7.00
CA THR A 143 -11.68 -3.72 6.55
C THR A 143 -10.77 -4.26 5.45
N LEU A 144 -10.46 -5.56 5.53
CA LEU A 144 -9.76 -6.28 4.50
C LEU A 144 -10.78 -6.98 3.60
N HIS A 145 -10.78 -6.64 2.31
CA HIS A 145 -11.66 -7.21 1.29
C HIS A 145 -10.86 -8.11 0.36
N PHE A 146 -11.32 -9.34 0.20
CA PHE A 146 -10.79 -10.34 -0.73
C PHE A 146 -11.57 -10.23 -2.04
N LEU A 147 -11.00 -9.53 -3.02
CA LEU A 147 -11.69 -9.16 -4.27
C LEU A 147 -11.48 -10.19 -5.39
N SER A 148 -10.57 -11.15 -5.19
CA SER A 148 -10.36 -12.29 -6.07
C SER A 148 -10.10 -13.57 -5.27
N SER A 149 -10.00 -14.71 -5.95
CA SER A 149 -9.64 -15.99 -5.33
C SER A 149 -8.15 -16.17 -5.04
N ARG A 150 -7.32 -15.13 -5.25
CA ARG A 150 -5.85 -15.21 -5.03
C ARG A 150 -5.51 -15.45 -3.56
N TYR A 151 -6.35 -14.96 -2.65
CA TYR A 151 -6.20 -15.09 -1.21
C TYR A 151 -7.52 -15.51 -0.57
N SER A 152 -7.44 -16.16 0.59
CA SER A 152 -8.61 -16.54 1.38
C SER A 152 -8.55 -15.88 2.75
N GLN A 153 -9.72 -15.55 3.30
CA GLN A 153 -9.86 -15.10 4.69
C GLN A 153 -9.36 -16.12 5.72
N ASP A 154 -9.38 -17.41 5.37
CA ASP A 154 -8.96 -18.51 6.25
C ASP A 154 -7.45 -18.72 6.26
N ASP A 155 -6.70 -17.94 5.47
CA ASP A 155 -5.25 -18.00 5.44
C ASP A 155 -4.67 -17.44 6.75
N ALA A 156 -3.97 -18.32 7.48
CA ALA A 156 -3.41 -18.01 8.79
C ALA A 156 -2.46 -16.80 8.79
N ARG A 157 -1.84 -16.46 7.65
CA ARG A 157 -0.94 -15.30 7.52
C ARG A 157 -1.62 -13.98 7.86
N PHE A 158 -2.94 -13.88 7.68
CA PHE A 158 -3.71 -12.67 8.00
C PHE A 158 -3.99 -12.49 9.50
N SER A 159 -3.73 -13.53 10.31
CA SER A 159 -3.92 -13.52 11.76
C SER A 159 -2.62 -13.58 12.55
N THR A 160 -1.46 -13.51 11.89
CA THR A 160 -0.16 -13.43 12.58
C THR A 160 0.14 -11.98 13.00
N PRO A 161 1.01 -11.76 14.01
CA PRO A 161 1.40 -10.41 14.41
C PRO A 161 1.95 -9.57 13.25
N ASN A 162 1.67 -8.28 13.31
CA ASN A 162 2.24 -7.31 12.39
C ASN A 162 3.77 -7.23 12.53
N THR A 163 4.44 -6.91 11.43
CA THR A 163 5.90 -6.80 11.36
C THR A 163 6.33 -5.37 11.09
N VAL A 164 7.51 -5.01 11.59
CA VAL A 164 8.23 -3.79 11.20
C VAL A 164 9.52 -4.22 10.56
N GLU A 165 9.83 -3.60 9.43
CA GLU A 165 11.08 -3.83 8.74
C GLU A 165 12.00 -2.61 8.89
N LEU A 166 13.24 -2.86 9.32
CA LEU A 166 14.30 -1.89 9.46
C LEU A 166 15.30 -2.13 8.34
N ARG A 167 15.51 -1.14 7.48
CA ARG A 167 16.44 -1.24 6.35
C ARG A 167 17.52 -0.20 6.49
N PHE A 168 18.77 -0.64 6.42
CA PHE A 168 19.91 0.26 6.41
C PHE A 168 20.57 0.25 5.04
N VAL A 169 20.41 1.33 4.29
CA VAL A 169 20.91 1.46 2.91
C VAL A 169 21.68 2.76 2.78
N ASN A 170 22.93 2.71 2.31
CA ASN A 170 23.79 3.88 2.09
C ASN A 170 23.89 4.84 3.30
N GLY A 171 23.95 4.28 4.52
CA GLY A 171 24.03 5.08 5.74
C GLY A 171 22.69 5.63 6.23
N GLN A 172 21.58 5.33 5.55
CA GLN A 172 20.23 5.76 5.93
C GLN A 172 19.41 4.57 6.46
N LEU A 173 18.79 4.76 7.62
CA LEU A 173 17.79 3.85 8.16
C LEU A 173 16.40 4.22 7.62
N THR A 174 15.77 3.32 6.87
CA THR A 174 14.36 3.41 6.50
C THR A 174 13.56 2.37 7.25
N ILE A 175 12.33 2.74 7.61
CA ILE A 175 11.43 1.92 8.44
C ILE A 175 10.08 1.84 7.74
N ASN A 176 9.64 0.61 7.48
CA ASN A 176 8.34 0.32 6.90
C ASN A 176 7.62 -0.79 7.68
N GLY A 177 6.34 -1.01 7.41
CA GLY A 177 5.46 -1.93 8.12
C GLY A 177 4.54 -1.22 9.11
N TRP A 178 4.24 -1.89 10.22
CA TRP A 178 3.15 -1.48 11.12
C TRP A 178 3.31 -0.07 11.69
N PRO A 179 2.33 0.82 11.53
CA PRO A 179 2.54 2.24 11.78
C PRO A 179 2.85 2.60 13.24
N GLN A 180 2.24 1.90 14.20
CA GLN A 180 2.42 2.16 15.64
C GLN A 180 3.84 1.87 16.10
N ALA A 181 4.41 0.74 15.66
CA ALA A 181 5.79 0.40 15.98
C ALA A 181 6.78 1.24 15.16
N ALA A 182 6.50 1.52 13.87
CA ALA A 182 7.36 2.40 13.05
C ALA A 182 7.48 3.81 13.64
N ASN A 183 6.39 4.40 14.14
CA ASN A 183 6.40 5.71 14.78
C ASN A 183 7.23 5.76 16.06
N ALA A 184 7.36 4.64 16.80
CA ALA A 184 8.20 4.57 17.98
C ALA A 184 9.70 4.75 17.64
N PHE A 185 10.12 4.33 16.44
CA PHE A 185 11.50 4.49 15.98
C PHE A 185 11.75 5.80 15.24
N ARG A 186 10.71 6.42 14.66
CA ARG A 186 10.80 7.72 13.98
C ARG A 186 10.85 8.92 14.94
N ARG A 187 10.47 8.75 16.21
CA ARG A 187 10.58 9.76 17.26
C ARG A 187 11.97 9.70 17.92
N ARG A 188 12.98 10.30 17.27
CA ARG A 188 14.23 10.73 17.91
C ARG A 188 14.66 12.06 17.32
#